data_AF-A0A2E6WXI3-F1
#
_entry.id   AF-A0A2E6WXI3-F1
#
_cell.length_a   1.000
_cell.length_b   1.000
_cell.length_c   1.000
_cell.angle_alpha   90.00
_cell.angle_beta   90.00
_cell.angle_gamma   90.00
#
_symmetry.space_group_name_H-M   'P 1'
#
loop_
_entity.id
_entity.type
_entity.pdbx_description
1 polymer ?
#
loop_
_entity_poly.entity_id
_entity_poly.type
_entity_poly.pdbx_seq_one_letter_code
_entity_poly.pdbx_strand_id
1 'polypeptide(L)'
;IVANDETGRIFVDALTERATAGVKIRLLMDRLGTLRGPAAALRRLRAAGGDVRFYSPLLQFPGSGHLNLRNHRKMIIADDARVFSGGMNIGAHYLGPTARADGWTDLAYLLEGRAVQSFGDVFRSDWEVASGETLEPAPSVAADTGGGATVQLVPSGPDITEDPLHDGLIRALHLAEARIWLVTPYFVPTEALGAALTTAARRGVDVRVLVPERSNQRLADFARGAYLRDLHEAGGHVLYYQPGMIHAKAGIIDDMGLVGTANFDVRSMLLNFEVTLFVYDAATVAKLHDWFAHLSEHCAMEKPPTGMIRKVAEGVFRLGAPIL
;
A
#
# COMPACT_ATOMS: atom_id res chain seq x y z
N ILE A 1 -7.61 0.24 10.29
CA ILE A 1 -6.13 0.25 10.34
C ILE A 1 -5.64 -0.66 11.46
N VAL A 2 -5.89 -0.28 12.73
CA VAL A 2 -5.81 -1.23 13.85
C VAL A 2 -7.23 -1.70 14.15
N ALA A 3 -7.48 -3.00 13.98
CA ALA A 3 -8.81 -3.58 14.13
C ALA A 3 -9.19 -3.77 15.61
N ASN A 4 -10.49 -3.75 15.90
CA ASN A 4 -11.01 -4.11 17.22
C ASN A 4 -11.20 -5.62 17.35
N ASP A 5 -10.12 -6.38 17.16
CA ASP A 5 -10.06 -7.83 17.29
C ASP A 5 -8.90 -8.26 18.21
N GLU A 6 -8.65 -9.55 18.31
CA GLU A 6 -7.57 -10.10 19.14
C GLU A 6 -6.20 -9.58 18.70
N THR A 7 -5.92 -9.60 17.40
CA THR A 7 -4.65 -9.11 16.83
C THR A 7 -4.41 -7.65 17.13
N GLY A 8 -5.41 -6.79 16.92
CA GLY A 8 -5.29 -5.36 17.23
C GLY A 8 -5.10 -5.10 18.72
N ARG A 9 -5.71 -5.92 19.60
CA ARG A 9 -5.49 -5.83 21.06
C ARG A 9 -4.08 -6.24 21.43
N ILE A 10 -3.59 -7.39 20.96
CA ILE A 10 -2.22 -7.87 21.19
C ILE A 10 -1.20 -6.82 20.77
N PHE A 11 -1.39 -6.22 19.59
CA PHE A 11 -0.51 -5.17 19.09
C PHE A 11 -0.47 -3.94 20.02
N VAL A 12 -1.62 -3.41 20.41
CA VAL A 12 -1.67 -2.22 21.28
C VAL A 12 -1.20 -2.55 22.71
N ASP A 13 -1.45 -3.75 23.20
CA ASP A 13 -0.99 -4.21 24.52
C ASP A 13 0.54 -4.34 24.54
N ALA A 14 1.17 -4.83 23.47
CA ALA A 14 2.64 -4.84 23.34
C ALA A 14 3.23 -3.41 23.36
N LEU A 15 2.60 -2.46 22.68
CA LEU A 15 3.00 -1.05 22.76
C LEU A 15 2.83 -0.48 24.18
N THR A 16 1.75 -0.87 24.87
CA THR A 16 1.44 -0.43 26.24
C THR A 16 2.47 -0.95 27.24
N GLU A 17 2.92 -2.19 27.08
CA GLU A 17 4.00 -2.79 27.87
C GLU A 17 5.30 -2.00 27.70
N ARG A 18 5.68 -1.69 26.46
CA ARG A 18 6.89 -0.91 26.18
C ARG A 18 6.81 0.53 26.69
N ALA A 19 5.65 1.17 26.59
CA ALA A 19 5.42 2.49 27.18
C ALA A 19 5.60 2.47 28.70
N THR A 20 5.08 1.45 29.38
CA THR A 20 5.23 1.24 30.83
C THR A 20 6.70 1.02 31.21
N ALA A 21 7.49 0.37 30.34
CA ALA A 21 8.93 0.20 30.49
C ALA A 21 9.75 1.47 30.16
N GLY A 22 9.10 2.61 29.90
CA GLY A 22 9.75 3.90 29.65
C GLY A 22 10.13 4.16 28.18
N VAL A 23 9.73 3.30 27.24
CA VAL A 23 9.95 3.56 25.81
C VAL A 23 8.96 4.63 25.33
N LYS A 24 9.46 5.62 24.59
CA LYS A 24 8.59 6.65 24.01
C LYS A 24 7.80 6.09 22.83
N ILE A 25 6.51 5.81 23.06
CA ILE A 25 5.61 5.30 22.03
C ILE A 25 4.80 6.44 21.40
N ARG A 26 4.80 6.49 20.07
CA ARG A 26 3.97 7.39 19.27
C ARG A 26 3.19 6.56 18.26
N LEU A 27 1.86 6.62 18.34
CA LEU A 27 0.94 5.92 17.46
C LEU A 27 0.08 6.93 16.72
N LEU A 28 0.26 7.01 15.40
CA LEU A 28 -0.56 7.81 14.51
C LEU A 28 -1.47 6.90 13.70
N MET A 29 -2.77 7.22 13.66
CA MET A 29 -3.75 6.45 12.88
C MET A 29 -4.68 7.38 12.12
N ASP A 30 -5.12 6.99 10.94
CA ASP A 30 -6.21 7.72 10.27
C ASP A 30 -7.49 7.64 11.12
N ARG A 31 -8.15 8.80 11.28
CA ARG A 31 -9.36 8.95 12.10
C ARG A 31 -10.54 8.12 11.59
N LEU A 32 -10.90 8.29 10.32
CA LEU A 32 -12.09 7.67 9.74
C LEU A 32 -11.87 6.15 9.48
N GLY A 33 -10.64 5.73 9.21
CA GLY A 33 -10.21 4.33 9.08
C GLY A 33 -10.09 3.59 10.42
N THR A 34 -10.25 4.29 11.54
CA THR A 34 -10.15 3.76 12.91
C THR A 34 -11.42 4.02 13.73
N LEU A 35 -12.54 4.42 13.12
CA LEU A 35 -13.82 4.61 13.83
C LEU A 35 -14.27 3.37 14.62
N ARG A 36 -13.95 2.18 14.11
CA ARG A 36 -14.22 0.88 14.76
C ARG A 36 -12.98 0.24 15.37
N GLY A 37 -11.96 1.02 15.71
CA GLY A 37 -10.70 0.54 16.30
C GLY A 37 -10.83 0.11 17.77
N PRO A 38 -9.78 -0.46 18.38
CA PRO A 38 -9.80 -1.02 19.74
C PRO A 38 -9.73 0.08 20.81
N ALA A 39 -10.81 0.87 20.96
CA ALA A 39 -10.84 2.06 21.81
C ALA A 39 -10.40 1.80 23.26
N ALA A 40 -10.77 0.66 23.85
CA ALA A 40 -10.35 0.30 25.20
C ALA A 40 -8.84 0.07 25.32
N ALA A 41 -8.22 -0.61 24.34
CA ALA A 41 -6.77 -0.81 24.32
C ALA A 41 -6.03 0.52 24.11
N LEU A 42 -6.52 1.36 23.20
CA LEU A 42 -5.94 2.69 22.97
C LEU A 42 -6.02 3.61 24.19
N ARG A 43 -7.02 3.45 25.07
CA ARG A 43 -7.07 4.16 26.36
C ARG A 43 -5.99 3.66 27.32
N ARG A 44 -5.73 2.35 27.37
CA ARG A 44 -4.65 1.78 28.19
C ARG A 44 -3.28 2.28 27.73
N LEU A 45 -3.03 2.30 26.42
CA LEU A 45 -1.77 2.84 25.87
C LEU A 45 -1.55 4.30 26.30
N ARG A 46 -2.58 5.15 26.20
CA ARG A 46 -2.50 6.55 26.67
C ARG A 46 -2.23 6.64 28.17
N ALA A 47 -2.90 5.82 28.97
CA ALA A 47 -2.70 5.79 30.43
C ALA A 47 -1.27 5.34 30.81
N ALA A 48 -0.64 4.51 29.98
CA ALA A 48 0.76 4.08 30.14
C ALA A 48 1.79 5.09 29.62
N GLY A 49 1.36 6.28 29.15
CA GLY A 49 2.26 7.33 28.65
C GLY A 49 2.53 7.30 27.14
N GLY A 50 1.86 6.42 26.38
CA GLY A 50 1.94 6.42 24.92
C GLY A 50 1.17 7.59 24.31
N ASP A 51 1.75 8.27 23.31
CA ASP A 51 1.07 9.32 22.57
C ASP A 51 0.30 8.73 21.39
N VAL A 52 -1.02 8.95 21.35
CA VAL A 52 -1.89 8.40 20.32
C VAL A 52 -2.67 9.53 19.65
N ARG A 53 -2.27 9.86 18.42
CA ARG A 53 -2.84 10.91 17.59
C ARG A 53 -3.63 10.33 16.42
N PHE A 54 -4.50 11.17 15.84
CA PHE A 54 -5.28 10.78 14.67
C PHE A 54 -5.05 11.76 13.53
N TYR A 55 -4.69 11.22 12.36
CA TYR A 55 -4.51 11.99 11.14
C TYR A 55 -5.88 12.33 10.52
N SER A 56 -6.00 13.55 9.99
CA SER A 56 -7.18 14.18 9.35
C SER A 56 -8.34 14.59 10.29
N PRO A 57 -8.94 15.79 10.11
CA PRO A 57 -10.15 16.21 10.82
C PRO A 57 -11.41 15.50 10.29
N LEU A 58 -12.38 15.26 11.19
CA LEU A 58 -13.62 14.49 10.96
C LEU A 58 -14.64 15.20 10.03
N LEU A 59 -14.49 16.51 9.81
CA LEU A 59 -15.45 17.35 9.09
C LEU A 59 -14.73 18.16 8.01
N GLN A 60 -14.99 17.80 6.75
CA GLN A 60 -14.59 18.57 5.57
C GLN A 60 -15.86 19.24 5.04
N PHE A 61 -15.94 20.57 5.12
CA PHE A 61 -17.11 21.32 4.64
C PHE A 61 -17.20 21.25 3.11
N PRO A 62 -18.42 21.17 2.53
CA PRO A 62 -18.62 21.29 1.08
C PRO A 62 -18.03 22.63 0.60
N GLY A 63 -17.16 22.59 -0.41
CA GLY A 63 -16.49 23.78 -0.95
C GLY A 63 -15.05 24.01 -0.45
N SER A 64 -14.55 23.20 0.48
CA SER A 64 -13.16 23.32 0.96
C SER A 64 -12.11 22.74 0.00
N GLY A 65 -12.47 22.07 -1.10
CA GLY A 65 -11.52 21.49 -2.06
C GLY A 65 -10.74 20.27 -1.56
N HIS A 66 -10.89 19.89 -0.28
CA HIS A 66 -10.21 18.74 0.33
C HIS A 66 -11.12 17.51 0.26
N LEU A 67 -11.03 16.77 -0.83
CA LEU A 67 -11.76 15.52 -1.07
C LEU A 67 -11.21 14.39 -0.17
N ASN A 68 -11.84 14.06 0.95
CA ASN A 68 -11.69 12.79 1.71
C ASN A 68 -10.26 12.20 1.73
N LEU A 69 -9.27 13.01 2.09
CA LEU A 69 -7.86 12.62 2.14
C LEU A 69 -7.63 11.64 3.30
N ARG A 70 -6.88 10.56 3.04
CA ARG A 70 -6.66 9.47 4.01
C ARG A 70 -5.18 9.21 4.20
N ASN A 71 -4.76 9.03 5.46
CA ASN A 71 -3.44 8.45 5.72
C ASN A 71 -3.53 6.93 5.56
N HIS A 72 -2.89 6.43 4.50
CA HIS A 72 -2.89 5.02 4.16
C HIS A 72 -1.49 4.40 4.31
N ARG A 73 -0.53 5.16 4.84
CA ARG A 73 0.82 4.71 5.15
C ARG A 73 0.81 3.75 6.34
N LYS A 74 1.62 2.70 6.27
CA LYS A 74 1.70 1.63 7.26
C LYS A 74 3.18 1.41 7.54
N MET A 75 3.63 1.87 8.70
CA MET A 75 5.03 1.73 9.11
C MET A 75 5.13 1.66 10.63
N ILE A 76 6.09 0.86 11.12
CA ILE A 76 6.50 0.80 12.51
C ILE A 76 8.00 1.07 12.52
N ILE A 77 8.41 2.19 13.10
CA ILE A 77 9.80 2.62 13.17
C ILE A 77 10.29 2.42 14.60
N ALA A 78 11.41 1.73 14.75
CA ALA A 78 12.07 1.53 16.03
C ALA A 78 13.47 2.15 16.00
N ASP A 79 13.73 3.02 16.99
CA ASP A 79 15.03 3.65 17.27
C ASP A 79 15.68 4.35 16.06
N ASP A 80 14.85 4.79 15.10
CA ASP A 80 15.30 5.34 13.81
C ASP A 80 16.32 4.44 13.07
N ALA A 81 16.28 3.13 13.34
CA ALA A 81 17.24 2.13 12.84
C ALA A 81 16.61 0.95 12.13
N ARG A 82 15.32 0.68 12.41
CA ARG A 82 14.55 -0.41 11.82
C ARG A 82 13.16 0.06 11.45
N VAL A 83 12.64 -0.39 10.31
CA VAL A 83 11.25 -0.18 9.93
C VAL A 83 10.60 -1.47 9.44
N PHE A 84 9.41 -1.75 9.96
CA PHE A 84 8.47 -2.71 9.37
C PHE A 84 7.44 -1.94 8.57
N SER A 85 7.27 -2.26 7.29
CA SER A 85 6.29 -1.60 6.41
C SER A 85 5.79 -2.56 5.32
N GLY A 86 4.75 -2.18 4.59
CA GLY A 86 4.08 -3.02 3.59
C GLY A 86 2.59 -2.73 3.46
N GLY A 87 1.84 -3.65 2.85
CA GLY A 87 0.40 -3.48 2.60
C GLY A 87 -0.50 -3.74 3.82
N MET A 88 0.04 -4.44 4.82
CA MET A 88 -0.72 -5.03 5.94
C MET A 88 -1.25 -4.00 6.95
N ASN A 89 -2.55 -4.06 7.19
CA ASN A 89 -3.14 -3.48 8.40
C ASN A 89 -2.89 -4.40 9.61
N ILE A 90 -3.19 -3.91 10.81
CA ILE A 90 -3.16 -4.74 12.03
C ILE A 90 -4.57 -5.26 12.30
N GLY A 91 -4.80 -6.54 12.00
CA GLY A 91 -6.07 -7.21 12.27
C GLY A 91 -6.05 -8.70 11.91
N ALA A 92 -7.02 -9.44 12.42
CA ALA A 92 -7.07 -10.90 12.38
C ALA A 92 -7.10 -11.48 10.96
N HIS A 93 -7.61 -10.73 9.98
CA HIS A 93 -7.56 -11.14 8.57
C HIS A 93 -6.13 -11.21 8.02
N TYR A 94 -5.19 -10.42 8.55
CA TYR A 94 -3.81 -10.36 8.04
C TYR A 94 -2.86 -11.24 8.84
N LEU A 95 -2.96 -11.15 10.16
CA LEU A 95 -2.07 -11.84 11.10
C LEU A 95 -2.83 -12.16 12.39
N GLY A 96 -2.42 -13.22 13.06
CA GLY A 96 -2.96 -13.62 14.35
C GLY A 96 -2.32 -14.93 14.83
N PRO A 97 -2.59 -15.35 16.08
CA PRO A 97 -2.03 -16.58 16.64
C PRO A 97 -2.40 -17.85 15.83
N THR A 98 -3.55 -17.82 15.16
CA THR A 98 -4.04 -18.88 14.28
C THR A 98 -4.41 -18.31 12.92
N ALA A 99 -3.94 -18.97 11.86
CA ALA A 99 -4.35 -18.64 10.50
C ALA A 99 -5.87 -18.81 10.33
N ARG A 100 -6.49 -17.86 9.64
CA ARG A 100 -7.92 -17.90 9.34
C ARG A 100 -8.16 -18.50 7.96
N ALA A 101 -9.27 -19.21 7.81
CA ALA A 101 -9.72 -19.71 6.50
C ALA A 101 -10.06 -18.57 5.52
N ASP A 102 -10.54 -17.43 6.04
CA ASP A 102 -10.78 -16.18 5.29
C ASP A 102 -9.64 -15.17 5.47
N GLY A 103 -8.41 -15.67 5.70
CA GLY A 103 -7.20 -14.86 5.82
C GLY A 103 -6.85 -14.16 4.51
N TRP A 104 -6.27 -12.97 4.62
CA TRP A 104 -5.82 -12.17 3.49
C TRP A 104 -4.33 -12.45 3.27
N THR A 105 -3.96 -12.66 2.02
CA THR A 105 -2.56 -12.71 1.60
C THR A 105 -2.05 -11.29 1.40
N ASP A 106 -0.94 -10.93 2.02
CA ASP A 106 -0.34 -9.59 1.89
C ASP A 106 1.20 -9.73 2.03
N LEU A 107 1.93 -8.64 1.86
CA LEU A 107 3.39 -8.58 1.92
C LEU A 107 3.83 -7.43 2.84
N ALA A 108 4.74 -7.74 3.74
CA ALA A 108 5.47 -6.79 4.55
C ALA A 108 6.97 -7.05 4.47
N TYR A 109 7.77 -6.04 4.76
CA TYR A 109 9.22 -6.09 4.78
C TYR A 109 9.77 -5.47 6.06
N LEU A 110 10.96 -5.94 6.44
CA LEU A 110 11.81 -5.32 7.45
C LEU A 110 12.99 -4.67 6.71
N LEU A 111 13.24 -3.41 7.01
CA LEU A 111 14.37 -2.65 6.50
C LEU A 111 15.18 -2.11 7.69
N GLU A 112 16.49 -2.30 7.62
CA GLU A 112 17.45 -1.76 8.58
C GLU A 112 18.47 -0.90 7.83
N GLY A 113 19.01 0.10 8.52
CA GLY A 113 20.06 0.95 7.98
C GLY A 113 19.58 2.35 7.59
N ARG A 114 20.45 3.11 6.92
CA ARG A 114 20.26 4.56 6.68
C ARG A 114 18.94 4.92 5.97
N ALA A 115 18.41 4.03 5.14
CA ALA A 115 17.14 4.25 4.45
C ALA A 115 15.94 4.40 5.42
N VAL A 116 16.06 3.95 6.67
CA VAL A 116 15.05 4.15 7.72
C VAL A 116 14.85 5.63 8.04
N GLN A 117 15.87 6.48 7.86
CA GLN A 117 15.77 7.92 8.12
C GLN A 117 14.65 8.58 7.30
N SER A 118 14.51 8.21 6.03
CA SER A 118 13.43 8.73 5.18
C SER A 118 12.03 8.33 5.67
N PHE A 119 11.88 7.15 6.29
CA PHE A 119 10.62 6.78 6.94
C PHE A 119 10.39 7.64 8.19
N GLY A 120 11.43 7.91 8.96
CA GLY A 120 11.40 8.83 10.09
C GLY A 120 10.95 10.23 9.67
N ASP A 121 11.49 10.77 8.58
CA ASP A 121 11.10 12.08 8.04
C ASP A 121 9.61 12.12 7.66
N VAL A 122 9.12 11.10 6.94
CA VAL A 122 7.71 10.98 6.57
C VAL A 122 6.82 10.89 7.82
N PHE A 123 7.19 10.08 8.80
CA PHE A 123 6.43 9.95 10.04
C PHE A 123 6.39 11.27 10.83
N ARG A 124 7.52 11.98 10.93
CA ARG A 124 7.60 13.25 11.64
C ARG A 124 6.77 14.35 10.97
N SER A 125 6.79 14.41 9.63
CA SER A 125 5.91 15.28 8.84
C SER A 125 4.42 14.99 9.13
N ASP A 126 4.03 13.71 9.06
CA ASP A 126 2.65 13.30 9.35
C ASP A 126 2.24 13.58 10.81
N TRP A 127 3.19 13.43 11.74
CA TRP A 127 2.99 13.72 13.15
C TRP A 127 2.77 15.21 13.40
N GLU A 128 3.57 16.08 12.77
CA GLU A 128 3.45 17.53 12.88
C GLU A 128 2.08 18.00 12.39
N VAL A 129 1.60 17.49 11.25
CA VAL A 129 0.25 17.78 10.75
C VAL A 129 -0.83 17.34 11.76
N ALA A 130 -0.68 16.18 12.38
CA ALA A 130 -1.69 15.62 13.28
C ALA A 130 -1.67 16.21 14.71
N SER A 131 -0.53 16.74 15.15
CA SER A 131 -0.31 17.15 16.55
C SER A 131 -0.05 18.65 16.73
N GLY A 132 0.41 19.35 15.69
CA GLY A 132 0.99 20.69 15.78
C GLY A 132 2.39 20.71 16.41
N GLU A 133 3.00 19.55 16.68
CA GLU A 133 4.30 19.43 17.32
C GLU A 133 5.34 18.91 16.33
N THR A 134 6.40 19.69 16.12
CA THR A 134 7.58 19.25 15.38
C THR A 134 8.38 18.26 16.23
N LEU A 135 8.70 17.10 15.67
CA LEU A 135 9.53 16.10 16.33
C LEU A 135 10.98 16.22 15.88
N GLU A 136 11.88 16.30 16.86
CA GLU A 136 13.31 16.09 16.59
C GLU A 136 13.58 14.64 16.18
N PRO A 137 14.52 14.38 15.25
CA PRO A 137 14.96 13.03 14.94
C PRO A 137 15.55 12.37 16.20
N ALA A 138 15.34 11.07 16.37
CA ALA A 138 16.03 10.35 17.44
C ALA A 138 17.51 10.16 17.05
N PRO A 139 18.42 10.06 18.03
CA PRO A 139 19.78 9.61 17.75
C PRO A 139 19.74 8.24 17.06
N SER A 140 20.13 8.20 15.79
CA SER A 140 20.00 6.99 14.98
C SER A 140 21.27 6.14 15.04
N VAL A 141 21.09 4.83 15.26
CA VAL A 141 22.14 3.82 15.11
C VAL A 141 22.15 3.20 13.70
N ALA A 142 21.38 3.76 12.76
CA ALA A 142 21.17 3.22 11.41
C ALA A 142 22.43 3.11 10.56
N ALA A 143 23.50 3.84 10.87
CA ALA A 143 24.75 3.74 10.13
C ALA A 143 25.36 2.33 10.22
N ASP A 144 25.12 1.61 11.32
CA ASP A 144 25.81 0.37 11.67
C ASP A 144 24.94 -0.89 11.51
N THR A 145 23.67 -0.74 11.10
CA THR A 145 22.70 -1.84 11.02
C THR A 145 22.33 -2.26 9.59
N GLY A 146 22.82 -1.54 8.57
CA GLY A 146 22.45 -1.77 7.17
C GLY A 146 23.34 -2.74 6.40
N GLY A 147 22.82 -3.27 5.29
CA GLY A 147 23.57 -4.01 4.27
C GLY A 147 23.92 -3.16 3.04
N GLY A 148 24.31 -3.81 1.94
CA GLY A 148 24.64 -3.16 0.66
C GLY A 148 23.44 -2.90 -0.28
N ALA A 149 22.21 -3.17 0.17
CA ALA A 149 21.01 -3.05 -0.66
C ALA A 149 20.74 -1.57 -0.99
N THR A 150 20.53 -1.27 -2.27
CA THR A 150 20.11 0.06 -2.72
C THR A 150 18.59 0.12 -2.79
N VAL A 151 18.00 1.04 -2.03
CA VAL A 151 16.56 1.25 -1.95
C VAL A 151 16.24 2.73 -1.98
N GLN A 152 15.04 3.08 -2.42
CA GLN A 152 14.53 4.44 -2.46
C GLN A 152 13.10 4.46 -1.93
N LEU A 153 12.88 5.27 -0.88
CA LEU A 153 11.55 5.53 -0.38
C LEU A 153 10.89 6.63 -1.19
N VAL A 154 9.70 6.38 -1.71
CA VAL A 154 8.90 7.39 -2.42
C VAL A 154 7.58 7.57 -1.69
N PRO A 155 7.41 8.64 -0.91
CA PRO A 155 6.09 9.03 -0.40
C PRO A 155 5.24 9.61 -1.53
N SER A 156 3.93 9.44 -1.45
CA SER A 156 2.95 10.16 -2.26
C SER A 156 1.85 10.76 -1.38
N GLY A 157 1.19 11.78 -1.89
CA GLY A 157 0.12 12.49 -1.20
C GLY A 157 -0.16 13.84 -1.88
N PRO A 158 -1.34 14.43 -1.64
CA PRO A 158 -1.75 15.71 -2.22
C PRO A 158 -0.90 16.91 -1.75
N ASP A 159 -0.07 16.70 -0.73
CA ASP A 159 0.89 17.65 -0.18
C ASP A 159 2.24 17.65 -0.93
N ILE A 160 2.45 16.71 -1.84
CA ILE A 160 3.68 16.57 -2.60
C ILE A 160 3.46 17.09 -4.01
N THR A 161 4.27 18.05 -4.44
CA THR A 161 4.22 18.59 -5.79
C THR A 161 4.64 17.55 -6.82
N GLU A 162 3.98 17.53 -7.97
CA GLU A 162 4.35 16.71 -9.15
C GLU A 162 4.23 15.18 -8.96
N ASP A 163 3.42 14.71 -8.00
CA ASP A 163 3.03 13.30 -7.83
C ASP A 163 4.17 12.27 -8.12
N PRO A 164 5.32 12.32 -7.42
CA PRO A 164 6.55 11.66 -7.83
C PRO A 164 6.44 10.12 -7.92
N LEU A 165 5.55 9.51 -7.13
CA LEU A 165 5.25 8.08 -7.25
C LEU A 165 4.57 7.76 -8.59
N HIS A 166 3.58 8.57 -8.98
CA HIS A 166 2.80 8.38 -10.21
C HIS A 166 3.69 8.59 -11.43
N ASP A 167 4.42 9.70 -11.48
CA ASP A 167 5.36 10.01 -12.58
C ASP A 167 6.53 9.02 -12.65
N GLY A 168 7.06 8.62 -11.49
CA GLY A 168 8.10 7.60 -11.39
C GLY A 168 7.65 6.24 -11.96
N LEU A 169 6.42 5.82 -11.65
CA LEU A 169 5.83 4.60 -12.21
C LEU A 169 5.58 4.73 -13.71
N ILE A 170 5.01 5.84 -14.19
CA ILE A 170 4.81 6.07 -15.63
C ILE A 170 6.13 5.94 -16.37
N ARG A 171 7.18 6.61 -15.89
CA ARG A 171 8.51 6.54 -16.47
C ARG A 171 9.05 5.11 -16.47
N ALA A 172 8.96 4.40 -15.34
CA ALA A 172 9.44 3.03 -15.23
C ALA A 172 8.71 2.09 -16.21
N LEU A 173 7.39 2.21 -16.34
CA LEU A 173 6.58 1.39 -17.26
C LEU A 173 6.90 1.66 -18.72
N HIS A 174 7.16 2.91 -19.09
CA HIS A 174 7.58 3.26 -20.45
C HIS A 174 8.98 2.75 -20.79
N LEU A 175 9.89 2.74 -19.82
CA LEU A 175 11.27 2.28 -20.00
C LEU A 175 11.45 0.77 -19.89
N ALA A 176 10.47 0.04 -19.31
CA ALA A 176 10.60 -1.39 -19.02
C ALA A 176 10.90 -2.20 -20.29
N GLU A 177 11.92 -3.04 -20.32
CA GLU A 177 12.34 -3.78 -21.53
C GLU A 177 11.94 -5.25 -21.53
N ALA A 178 11.87 -5.88 -20.35
CA ALA A 178 11.71 -7.33 -20.21
C ALA A 178 10.37 -7.71 -19.56
N ARG A 179 10.04 -7.13 -18.41
CA ARG A 179 8.85 -7.55 -17.65
C ARG A 179 8.24 -6.44 -16.79
N ILE A 180 6.92 -6.49 -16.64
CA ILE A 180 6.16 -5.71 -15.67
C ILE A 180 5.18 -6.64 -14.96
N TRP A 181 5.49 -7.02 -13.73
CA TRP A 181 4.65 -7.92 -12.94
C TRP A 181 4.11 -7.16 -11.73
N LEU A 182 2.79 -7.03 -11.62
CA LEU A 182 2.14 -6.23 -10.58
C LEU A 182 1.19 -7.10 -9.76
N VAL A 183 1.15 -6.85 -8.45
CA VAL A 183 0.17 -7.39 -7.51
C VAL A 183 -0.54 -6.22 -6.84
N THR A 184 -1.86 -6.18 -6.96
CA THR A 184 -2.68 -5.14 -6.32
C THR A 184 -4.07 -5.66 -5.99
N PRO A 185 -4.69 -5.29 -4.84
CA PRO A 185 -6.08 -5.64 -4.56
C PRO A 185 -7.07 -4.95 -5.50
N TYR A 186 -6.74 -3.72 -5.91
CA TYR A 186 -7.61 -2.86 -6.70
C TYR A 186 -6.82 -2.35 -7.91
N PHE A 187 -7.37 -2.57 -9.10
CA PHE A 187 -6.74 -2.19 -10.36
C PHE A 187 -7.67 -1.26 -11.12
N VAL A 188 -7.58 0.02 -10.80
CA VAL A 188 -8.35 1.09 -11.44
C VAL A 188 -7.35 2.21 -11.76
N PRO A 189 -6.37 1.95 -12.63
CA PRO A 189 -5.26 2.86 -12.86
C PRO A 189 -5.75 4.22 -13.37
N THR A 190 -4.91 5.23 -13.20
CA THR A 190 -5.04 6.47 -13.98
C THR A 190 -4.91 6.16 -15.46
N GLU A 191 -5.48 7.02 -16.32
CA GLU A 191 -5.38 6.86 -17.78
C GLU A 191 -3.92 6.75 -18.26
N ALA A 192 -3.02 7.55 -17.68
CA ALA A 192 -1.60 7.51 -18.02
C ALA A 192 -0.94 6.17 -17.65
N LEU A 193 -1.20 5.64 -16.45
CA LEU A 193 -0.67 4.33 -16.03
C LEU A 193 -1.26 3.19 -16.87
N GLY A 194 -2.56 3.23 -17.18
CA GLY A 194 -3.21 2.26 -18.04
C GLY A 194 -2.64 2.28 -19.47
N ALA A 195 -2.44 3.47 -20.03
CA ALA A 195 -1.81 3.65 -21.34
C ALA A 195 -0.35 3.15 -21.35
N ALA A 196 0.42 3.41 -20.30
CA ALA A 196 1.79 2.92 -20.19
C ALA A 196 1.85 1.40 -20.17
N LEU A 197 1.00 0.73 -19.37
CA LEU A 197 0.91 -0.74 -19.31
C LEU A 197 0.51 -1.36 -20.66
N THR A 198 -0.55 -0.85 -21.29
CA THR A 198 -1.00 -1.35 -22.60
C THR A 198 0.03 -1.10 -23.70
N THR A 199 0.75 0.01 -23.65
CA THR A 199 1.85 0.30 -24.58
C THR A 199 3.01 -0.67 -24.38
N ALA A 200 3.38 -0.98 -23.14
CA ALA A 200 4.41 -1.96 -22.83
C ALA A 200 4.04 -3.37 -23.32
N ALA A 201 2.80 -3.81 -23.09
CA ALA A 201 2.31 -5.09 -23.61
C ALA A 201 2.40 -5.17 -25.15
N ARG A 202 1.98 -4.11 -25.86
CA ARG A 202 2.08 -4.04 -27.33
C ARG A 202 3.51 -4.05 -27.86
N ARG A 203 4.47 -3.58 -27.04
CA ARG A 203 5.91 -3.63 -27.35
C ARG A 203 6.52 -5.02 -27.13
N GLY A 204 5.77 -5.97 -26.57
CA GLY A 204 6.23 -7.33 -26.30
C GLY A 204 6.85 -7.52 -24.91
N VAL A 205 6.74 -6.53 -24.01
CA VAL A 205 7.13 -6.69 -22.60
C VAL A 205 6.18 -7.69 -21.94
N ASP A 206 6.70 -8.60 -21.09
CA ASP A 206 5.86 -9.53 -20.33
C ASP A 206 5.11 -8.78 -19.21
N VAL A 207 3.91 -8.32 -19.51
CA VAL A 207 3.05 -7.58 -18.57
C VAL A 207 2.07 -8.54 -17.90
N ARG A 208 2.16 -8.67 -16.57
CA ARG A 208 1.26 -9.50 -15.75
C ARG A 208 0.66 -8.68 -14.62
N VAL A 209 -0.66 -8.73 -14.49
CA VAL A 209 -1.39 -8.06 -13.41
C VAL A 209 -2.16 -9.11 -12.61
N LEU A 210 -1.73 -9.29 -11.36
CA LEU A 210 -2.33 -10.21 -10.40
C LEU A 210 -3.25 -9.44 -9.45
N VAL A 211 -4.50 -9.88 -9.42
CA VAL A 211 -5.57 -9.29 -8.62
C VAL A 211 -6.37 -10.41 -7.92
N PRO A 212 -7.06 -10.14 -6.80
CA PRO A 212 -7.97 -11.12 -6.22
C PRO A 212 -9.08 -11.47 -7.21
N GLU A 213 -9.50 -12.73 -7.32
CA GLU A 213 -10.67 -13.11 -8.13
C GLU A 213 -11.91 -12.32 -7.65
N ARG A 214 -12.08 -12.25 -6.32
CA ARG A 214 -13.12 -11.48 -5.64
C ARG A 214 -12.48 -10.65 -4.54
N SER A 215 -12.63 -9.32 -4.61
CA SER A 215 -12.16 -8.46 -3.54
C SER A 215 -13.22 -8.26 -2.46
N ASN A 216 -12.81 -7.67 -1.35
CA ASN A 216 -13.72 -7.16 -0.33
C ASN A 216 -14.54 -5.93 -0.81
N GLN A 217 -14.30 -5.43 -2.03
CA GLN A 217 -14.97 -4.27 -2.61
C GLN A 217 -15.58 -4.60 -3.98
N ARG A 218 -16.84 -5.05 -3.99
CA ARG A 218 -17.58 -5.41 -5.22
C ARG A 218 -17.60 -4.31 -6.28
N LEU A 219 -17.57 -3.05 -5.85
CA LEU A 219 -17.55 -1.91 -6.77
C LEU A 219 -16.19 -1.77 -7.47
N ALA A 220 -15.09 -2.00 -6.76
CA ALA A 220 -13.75 -2.04 -7.35
C ALA A 220 -13.62 -3.22 -8.34
N ASP A 221 -14.21 -4.37 -8.01
CA ASP A 221 -14.23 -5.55 -8.90
C ASP A 221 -14.99 -5.29 -10.21
N PHE A 222 -16.03 -4.46 -10.14
CA PHE A 222 -16.76 -4.00 -11.31
C PHE A 222 -15.92 -2.97 -12.11
N ALA A 223 -15.39 -1.95 -11.43
CA ALA A 223 -14.64 -0.85 -12.04
C ALA A 223 -13.39 -1.29 -12.79
N ARG A 224 -12.65 -2.26 -12.24
CA ARG A 224 -11.41 -2.78 -12.84
C ARG A 224 -11.63 -3.52 -14.18
N GLY A 225 -12.86 -3.94 -14.47
CA GLY A 225 -13.19 -4.80 -15.60
C GLY A 225 -12.78 -4.19 -16.96
N ALA A 226 -13.00 -2.89 -17.15
CA ALA A 226 -12.60 -2.21 -18.38
C ALA A 226 -11.08 -2.19 -18.56
N TYR A 227 -10.34 -1.76 -17.53
CA TYR A 227 -8.87 -1.66 -17.60
C TYR A 227 -8.19 -3.01 -17.78
N LEU A 228 -8.68 -4.06 -17.11
CA LEU A 228 -8.14 -5.41 -17.28
C LEU A 228 -8.39 -5.95 -18.70
N ARG A 229 -9.54 -5.62 -19.32
CA ARG A 229 -9.79 -5.99 -20.72
C ARG A 229 -8.86 -5.25 -21.67
N ASP A 230 -8.70 -3.95 -21.49
CA ASP A 230 -7.80 -3.14 -22.34
C ASP A 230 -6.37 -3.70 -22.28
N LEU A 231 -5.90 -4.08 -21.09
CA LEU A 231 -4.61 -4.77 -20.91
C LEU A 231 -4.55 -6.13 -21.60
N HIS A 232 -5.56 -6.97 -21.40
CA HIS A 232 -5.61 -8.30 -22.00
C HIS A 232 -5.64 -8.23 -23.54
N GLU A 233 -6.44 -7.33 -24.11
CA GLU A 233 -6.53 -7.10 -25.56
C GLU A 233 -5.23 -6.53 -26.13
N ALA A 234 -4.42 -5.84 -25.32
CA ALA A 234 -3.09 -5.36 -25.69
C ALA A 234 -1.98 -6.43 -25.61
N GLY A 235 -2.30 -7.66 -25.16
CA GLY A 235 -1.35 -8.77 -25.03
C GLY A 235 -0.84 -9.02 -23.62
N GLY A 236 -1.33 -8.27 -22.62
CA GLY A 236 -0.99 -8.51 -21.21
C GLY A 236 -1.73 -9.69 -20.60
N HIS A 237 -1.17 -10.24 -19.52
CA HIS A 237 -1.75 -11.36 -18.77
C HIS A 237 -2.45 -10.87 -17.50
N VAL A 238 -3.69 -11.32 -17.31
CA VAL A 238 -4.47 -11.06 -16.10
C VAL A 238 -4.53 -12.34 -15.28
N LEU A 239 -4.09 -12.26 -14.02
CA LEU A 239 -4.01 -13.37 -13.09
C LEU A 239 -5.01 -13.15 -11.95
N TYR A 240 -6.03 -14.01 -11.85
CA TYR A 240 -7.01 -13.94 -10.78
C TYR A 240 -6.64 -14.91 -9.65
N TYR A 241 -6.23 -14.38 -8.50
CA TYR A 241 -5.90 -15.15 -7.31
C TYR A 241 -7.15 -15.77 -6.68
N GLN A 242 -7.21 -17.10 -6.65
CA GLN A 242 -8.37 -17.89 -6.23
C GLN A 242 -8.45 -18.21 -4.73
N PRO A 243 -7.33 -18.42 -3.99
CA PRO A 243 -7.39 -18.84 -2.58
C PRO A 243 -8.12 -17.87 -1.66
N GLY A 244 -8.21 -16.58 -2.03
CA GLY A 244 -8.95 -15.60 -1.24
C GLY A 244 -8.57 -14.18 -1.60
N MET A 245 -8.60 -13.30 -0.59
CA MET A 245 -8.21 -11.91 -0.78
C MET A 245 -6.69 -11.78 -0.82
N ILE A 246 -6.16 -11.22 -1.90
CA ILE A 246 -4.77 -10.71 -1.93
C ILE A 246 -4.79 -9.19 -1.82
N HIS A 247 -4.14 -8.68 -0.78
CA HIS A 247 -4.09 -7.27 -0.43
C HIS A 247 -2.67 -6.69 -0.49
N ALA A 248 -1.71 -7.42 -1.04
CA ALA A 248 -0.38 -6.91 -1.30
C ALA A 248 -0.39 -5.80 -2.36
N LYS A 249 0.56 -4.85 -2.22
CA LYS A 249 0.88 -3.85 -3.23
C LYS A 249 2.36 -3.96 -3.52
N ALA A 250 2.66 -4.72 -4.55
CA ALA A 250 4.02 -5.06 -4.90
C ALA A 250 4.15 -5.26 -6.40
N GLY A 251 5.38 -5.18 -6.91
CA GLY A 251 5.63 -5.44 -8.30
C GLY A 251 7.10 -5.56 -8.64
N ILE A 252 7.35 -5.92 -9.88
CA ILE A 252 8.67 -6.02 -10.49
C ILE A 252 8.59 -5.34 -11.85
N ILE A 253 9.51 -4.42 -12.11
CA ILE A 253 9.71 -3.78 -13.41
C ILE A 253 11.16 -4.07 -13.78
N ASP A 254 11.36 -4.97 -14.73
CA ASP A 254 12.67 -5.54 -15.07
C ASP A 254 13.43 -6.08 -13.85
N ASP A 255 14.48 -5.38 -13.42
CA ASP A 255 15.35 -5.70 -12.28
C ASP A 255 15.06 -4.83 -11.04
N MET A 256 14.00 -4.03 -11.07
CA MET A 256 13.55 -3.20 -9.95
C MET A 256 12.33 -3.85 -9.29
N GLY A 257 12.34 -3.88 -7.95
CA GLY A 257 11.19 -4.26 -7.13
C GLY A 257 10.44 -3.05 -6.57
N LEU A 258 9.14 -3.23 -6.35
CA LEU A 258 8.25 -2.27 -5.73
C LEU A 258 7.50 -2.96 -4.60
N VAL A 259 7.43 -2.35 -3.42
CA VAL A 259 6.61 -2.84 -2.30
C VAL A 259 6.17 -1.69 -1.40
N GLY A 260 4.90 -1.65 -1.00
CA GLY A 260 4.43 -0.55 -0.16
C GLY A 260 2.93 -0.57 0.12
N THR A 261 2.38 0.62 0.25
CA THR A 261 0.98 0.83 0.66
C THR A 261 0.07 1.23 -0.49
N ALA A 262 0.64 1.79 -1.57
CA ALA A 262 -0.10 2.35 -2.70
C ALA A 262 -0.73 1.26 -3.56
N ASN A 263 -2.06 1.25 -3.66
CA ASN A 263 -2.75 0.42 -4.64
C ASN A 263 -2.55 0.99 -6.05
N PHE A 264 -2.77 0.16 -7.07
CA PHE A 264 -2.77 0.59 -8.46
C PHE A 264 -4.15 1.19 -8.86
N ASP A 265 -4.60 2.20 -8.10
CA ASP A 265 -5.85 2.92 -8.32
C ASP A 265 -5.68 4.45 -8.26
N VAL A 266 -6.61 5.19 -8.86
CA VAL A 266 -6.57 6.67 -8.92
C VAL A 266 -6.42 7.31 -7.53
N ARG A 267 -7.08 6.77 -6.50
CA ARG A 267 -7.03 7.34 -5.15
C ARG A 267 -5.65 7.20 -4.54
N SER A 268 -5.07 6.01 -4.58
CA SER A 268 -3.72 5.77 -4.04
C SER A 268 -2.66 6.54 -4.80
N MET A 269 -2.88 6.80 -6.10
CA MET A 269 -1.93 7.57 -6.90
C MET A 269 -2.00 9.09 -6.64
N LEU A 270 -3.20 9.66 -6.44
CA LEU A 270 -3.40 11.12 -6.48
C LEU A 270 -4.00 11.76 -5.21
N LEU A 271 -4.63 10.97 -4.32
CA LEU A 271 -5.41 11.53 -3.19
C LEU A 271 -4.98 11.01 -1.82
N ASN A 272 -4.62 9.74 -1.71
CA ASN A 272 -4.21 9.16 -0.44
C ASN A 272 -2.74 9.44 -0.17
N PHE A 273 -2.43 9.60 1.11
CA PHE A 273 -1.04 9.59 1.56
C PHE A 273 -0.56 8.13 1.58
N GLU A 274 0.41 7.81 0.72
CA GLU A 274 0.99 6.46 0.58
C GLU A 274 2.51 6.51 0.69
N VAL A 275 3.11 5.33 0.76
CA VAL A 275 4.56 5.14 0.70
C VAL A 275 4.88 3.87 -0.07
N THR A 276 5.84 3.97 -0.99
CA THR A 276 6.33 2.83 -1.78
C THR A 276 7.85 2.76 -1.69
N LEU A 277 8.38 1.58 -1.42
CA LEU A 277 9.81 1.31 -1.47
C LEU A 277 10.17 0.74 -2.85
N PHE A 278 11.05 1.45 -3.54
CA PHE A 278 11.71 1.00 -4.75
C PHE A 278 12.99 0.27 -4.34
N VAL A 279 13.18 -0.93 -4.86
CA VAL A 279 14.28 -1.83 -4.48
C VAL A 279 15.10 -2.13 -5.73
N TYR A 280 16.40 -1.86 -5.68
CA TYR A 280 17.35 -2.09 -6.76
C TYR A 280 18.35 -3.22 -6.45
N ASP A 281 18.21 -3.83 -5.27
CA ASP A 281 19.02 -4.96 -4.83
C ASP A 281 18.53 -6.27 -5.47
N ALA A 282 19.37 -6.89 -6.30
CA ALA A 282 19.03 -8.08 -7.06
C ALA A 282 18.57 -9.27 -6.18
N ALA A 283 19.20 -9.46 -5.01
CA ALA A 283 18.83 -10.55 -4.11
C ALA A 283 17.42 -10.35 -3.52
N THR A 284 17.06 -9.11 -3.22
CA THR A 284 15.72 -8.77 -2.73
C THR A 284 14.67 -8.86 -3.85
N VAL A 285 15.01 -8.42 -5.07
CA VAL A 285 14.13 -8.56 -6.24
C VAL A 285 13.89 -10.03 -6.60
N ALA A 286 14.89 -10.90 -6.45
CA ALA A 286 14.72 -12.35 -6.61
C ALA A 286 13.70 -12.92 -5.62
N LYS A 287 13.69 -12.49 -4.36
CA LYS A 287 12.66 -12.91 -3.39
C LYS A 287 11.26 -12.46 -3.80
N LEU A 288 11.12 -11.23 -4.32
CA LEU A 288 9.85 -10.75 -4.85
C LEU A 288 9.41 -11.56 -6.07
N HIS A 289 10.35 -11.96 -6.93
CA HIS A 289 10.09 -12.82 -8.07
C HIS A 289 9.54 -14.19 -7.62
N ASP A 290 10.24 -14.85 -6.70
CA ASP A 290 9.85 -16.18 -6.20
C ASP A 290 8.47 -16.11 -5.52
N TRP A 291 8.22 -15.06 -4.74
CA TRP A 291 6.93 -14.83 -4.12
C TRP A 291 5.81 -14.61 -5.15
N PHE A 292 6.06 -13.80 -6.19
CA PHE A 292 5.09 -13.61 -7.28
C PHE A 292 4.82 -14.92 -8.03
N ALA A 293 5.87 -15.67 -8.37
CA ALA A 293 5.77 -16.94 -9.08
C ALA A 293 4.92 -17.93 -8.29
N HIS A 294 5.18 -18.08 -6.98
CA HIS A 294 4.40 -18.92 -6.09
C HIS A 294 2.91 -18.51 -6.06
N LEU A 295 2.60 -17.21 -5.95
CA LEU A 295 1.21 -16.74 -5.99
C LEU A 295 0.53 -17.07 -7.32
N SER A 296 1.26 -16.99 -8.43
CA SER A 296 0.72 -17.23 -9.77
C SER A 296 0.30 -18.70 -10.01
N GLU A 297 0.88 -19.65 -9.28
CA GLU A 297 0.47 -21.07 -9.30
C GLU A 297 -0.97 -21.27 -8.79
N HIS A 298 -1.46 -20.32 -7.99
CA HIS A 298 -2.81 -20.31 -7.44
C HIS A 298 -3.75 -19.34 -8.18
N CYS A 299 -3.36 -18.88 -9.37
CA CYS A 299 -4.15 -17.98 -10.18
C CYS A 299 -4.81 -18.70 -11.36
N ALA A 300 -6.04 -18.29 -11.67
CA ALA A 300 -6.63 -18.56 -12.97
C ALA A 300 -6.20 -17.48 -13.97
N MET A 301 -5.67 -17.91 -15.12
CA MET A 301 -5.46 -17.04 -16.28
C MET A 301 -6.77 -16.98 -17.06
N GLU A 302 -7.52 -15.90 -16.86
CA GLU A 302 -8.84 -15.76 -17.50
C GLU A 302 -8.97 -14.45 -18.27
N LYS A 303 -9.78 -14.52 -19.33
CA LYS A 303 -10.22 -13.33 -20.03
C LYS A 303 -11.19 -12.55 -19.12
N PRO A 304 -10.97 -11.24 -18.90
CA PRO A 304 -11.89 -10.48 -18.07
C PRO A 304 -13.31 -10.43 -18.68
N PRO A 305 -14.38 -10.34 -17.88
CA PRO A 305 -15.76 -10.51 -18.38
C PRO A 305 -16.17 -9.50 -19.47
N THR A 306 -16.90 -9.93 -20.51
CA THR A 306 -17.06 -9.17 -21.79
C THR A 306 -18.49 -8.80 -22.23
N GLY A 307 -19.52 -8.88 -21.38
CA GLY A 307 -20.93 -8.61 -21.80
C GLY A 307 -21.18 -7.16 -22.27
N MET A 308 -21.99 -6.96 -23.32
CA MET A 308 -22.24 -5.61 -23.90
C MET A 308 -22.84 -4.62 -22.89
N ILE A 309 -23.85 -5.05 -22.11
CA ILE A 309 -24.45 -4.23 -21.04
C ILE A 309 -23.39 -3.85 -19.99
N ARG A 310 -22.52 -4.81 -19.65
CA ARG A 310 -21.43 -4.60 -18.70
C ARG A 310 -20.41 -3.59 -19.24
N LYS A 311 -20.04 -3.67 -20.52
CA LYS A 311 -19.13 -2.70 -21.17
C LYS A 311 -19.70 -1.28 -21.12
N VAL A 312 -20.99 -1.10 -21.42
CA VAL A 312 -21.65 0.23 -21.35
C VAL A 312 -21.64 0.75 -19.91
N ALA A 313 -22.04 -0.08 -18.95
CA ALA A 313 -22.11 0.32 -17.55
C ALA A 313 -20.73 0.65 -16.96
N GLU A 314 -19.70 -0.13 -17.29
CA GLU A 314 -18.31 0.16 -16.90
C GLU A 314 -17.78 1.43 -17.58
N GLY A 315 -18.15 1.69 -18.84
CA GLY A 315 -17.78 2.93 -19.54
C GLY A 315 -18.35 4.19 -18.87
N VAL A 316 -19.61 4.15 -18.44
CA VAL A 316 -20.22 5.24 -17.65
C VAL A 316 -19.51 5.37 -16.30
N PHE A 317 -19.18 4.27 -15.66
CA PHE A 317 -18.47 4.27 -14.38
C PHE A 317 -17.06 4.87 -14.48
N ARG A 318 -16.35 4.61 -15.59
CA ARG A 318 -15.02 5.17 -15.88
C ARG A 318 -15.01 6.70 -15.91
N LEU A 319 -16.08 7.33 -16.41
CA LEU A 319 -16.23 8.79 -16.39
C LEU A 319 -16.29 9.36 -14.96
N GLY A 320 -16.74 8.56 -13.98
CA GLY A 320 -16.79 8.92 -12.56
C GLY A 320 -15.59 8.45 -11.74
N ALA A 321 -14.64 7.70 -12.34
CA ALA A 321 -13.50 7.10 -11.64
C ALA A 321 -12.63 8.09 -10.83
N PRO A 322 -12.45 9.37 -11.24
CA PRO A 322 -11.69 10.35 -10.44
C PRO A 322 -12.34 10.71 -9.08
N ILE A 323 -13.62 10.40 -8.90
CA ILE A 323 -14.41 10.78 -7.70
C ILE A 323 -14.52 9.63 -6.69
N LEU A 324 -14.24 8.39 -7.13
CA LEU A 324 -14.40 7.17 -6.34
C LEU A 324 -13.26 6.91 -5.37
#